data_AF-A0A1M5AR94-F1
#
_entry.id   AF-A0A1M5AR94-F1
#
_cell.length_a   1.000
_cell.length_b   1.000
_cell.length_c   1.000
_cell.angle_alpha   90.00
_cell.angle_beta   90.00
_cell.angle_gamma   90.00
#
_symmetry.space_group_name_H-M   'P 1'
#
loop_
_entity.id
_entity.type
_entity.pdbx_description
1 polymer ?
#
loop_
_entity_poly.entity_id
_entity_poly.type
_entity_poly.pdbx_seq_one_letter_code
_entity_poly.pdbx_strand_id
1 'polypeptide(L)'
;MKKTVFIILLFSIVSITLEYFNALIPYYTKNFLNTLSTGIIDNTILMKIFAIIISVLIIKNIVSMFLGYYSKKLSYSITEKGIYNLLNFDYMEFRKNNETYYAESLLRLPQQIIEVLNSSGVESIAVVFKLIFLIIFIFKIDINTGIATIFYILISTFNIYISNNYFYNNYDKQVEINLKNISDTSDQLEGLKEIHFFKNVKNEIKRFNERNDKYKNFSIKINIMDWILSFTISDFFQFSIYIYSIYRGLILKDIGSLLALYMYIKNVTNIMNNSLFGMWNSLRDALIAWNKLKNMVFFQNKWVKKEKI
;
A
#
# COMPACT_ATOMS: atom_id res chain seq x y z
N MET A 1 7.77 -18.96 18.07
CA MET A 1 8.22 -18.14 16.92
C MET A 1 8.60 -18.94 15.66
N LYS A 2 9.64 -19.82 15.66
CA LYS A 2 10.13 -20.48 14.41
C LYS A 2 9.05 -21.22 13.60
N LYS A 3 8.19 -22.03 14.26
CA LYS A 3 7.08 -22.75 13.60
C LYS A 3 6.04 -21.81 12.99
N THR A 4 5.68 -20.74 13.69
CA THR A 4 4.72 -19.72 13.22
C THR A 4 5.23 -19.01 11.96
N VAL A 5 6.50 -18.61 11.96
CA VAL A 5 7.13 -17.95 10.80
C VAL A 5 7.20 -18.89 9.60
N PHE A 6 7.55 -20.16 9.81
CA PHE A 6 7.55 -21.17 8.76
C PHE A 6 6.17 -21.35 8.11
N ILE A 7 5.11 -21.40 8.92
CA ILE A 7 3.74 -21.55 8.42
C ILE A 7 3.31 -20.32 7.61
N ILE A 8 3.65 -19.11 8.08
CA ILE A 8 3.40 -17.87 7.32
C ILE A 8 4.11 -17.94 5.96
N LEU A 9 5.39 -18.32 5.92
CA LEU A 9 6.14 -18.46 4.67
C LEU A 9 5.51 -19.49 3.72
N LEU A 10 5.08 -20.64 4.24
CA LEU A 10 4.42 -21.68 3.45
C LEU A 10 3.12 -21.16 2.82
N PHE A 11 2.28 -20.48 3.61
CA PHE A 11 1.05 -19.88 3.10
C PHE A 11 1.32 -18.73 2.12
N SER A 12 2.42 -17.99 2.26
CA SER A 12 2.84 -17.01 1.25
C SER A 12 3.17 -17.65 -0.10
N ILE A 13 3.86 -18.80 -0.09
CA ILE A 13 4.16 -19.55 -1.32
C ILE A 13 2.86 -20.01 -1.97
N VAL A 14 1.91 -20.53 -1.17
CA VAL A 14 0.58 -20.90 -1.67
C VAL A 14 -0.12 -19.68 -2.29
N SER A 15 -0.13 -18.52 -1.63
CA SER A 15 -0.69 -17.28 -2.20
C SER A 15 -0.07 -16.91 -3.55
N ILE A 16 1.26 -17.00 -3.68
CA ILE A 16 1.94 -16.74 -4.97
C ILE A 16 1.46 -17.72 -6.05
N THR A 17 1.36 -19.02 -5.72
CA THR A 17 0.85 -20.01 -6.69
C THR A 17 -0.60 -19.74 -7.10
N LEU A 18 -1.44 -19.26 -6.18
CA LEU A 18 -2.82 -18.87 -6.50
C LEU A 18 -2.87 -17.68 -7.46
N GLU A 19 -1.97 -16.70 -7.30
CA GLU A 19 -1.90 -15.58 -8.24
C GLU A 19 -1.41 -15.99 -9.63
N TYR A 20 -0.57 -17.02 -9.74
CA TYR A 20 -0.25 -17.65 -11.02
C TYR A 20 -1.49 -18.26 -11.68
N PHE A 21 -2.30 -19.03 -10.93
CA PHE A 21 -3.55 -19.59 -11.44
C PHE A 21 -4.57 -18.52 -11.84
N ASN A 22 -4.67 -17.42 -11.08
CA ASN A 22 -5.47 -16.27 -11.48
C ASN A 22 -4.99 -15.64 -12.78
N ALA A 23 -3.67 -15.51 -12.96
CA ALA A 23 -3.09 -14.98 -14.18
C ALA A 23 -3.29 -15.91 -15.39
N LEU A 24 -3.59 -17.19 -15.20
CA LEU A 24 -3.95 -18.11 -16.29
C LEU A 24 -5.37 -17.89 -16.82
N ILE A 25 -6.29 -17.31 -16.05
CA ILE A 25 -7.70 -17.17 -16.44
C ILE A 25 -7.85 -16.43 -17.78
N PRO A 26 -7.29 -15.22 -18.00
CA PRO A 26 -7.45 -14.54 -19.28
C PRO A 26 -6.82 -15.30 -20.46
N TYR A 27 -5.75 -16.07 -20.23
CA TYR A 27 -5.13 -16.91 -21.25
C TYR A 27 -6.05 -18.07 -21.67
N TYR A 28 -6.69 -18.75 -20.73
CA TYR A 28 -7.68 -19.77 -21.07
C TYR A 28 -8.94 -19.16 -21.71
N THR A 29 -9.36 -17.96 -21.29
CA THR A 29 -10.44 -17.22 -21.94
C THR A 29 -10.11 -16.91 -23.40
N LYS A 30 -8.87 -16.52 -23.72
CA LYS A 30 -8.40 -16.39 -25.11
C LYS A 30 -8.63 -17.68 -25.88
N ASN A 31 -8.11 -18.80 -25.37
CA ASN A 31 -8.20 -20.08 -26.07
C ASN A 31 -9.65 -20.51 -26.29
N PHE A 32 -10.52 -20.32 -25.29
CA PHE A 32 -11.94 -20.60 -25.39
C PHE A 32 -12.64 -19.77 -26.48
N LEU A 33 -12.38 -18.47 -26.52
CA LEU A 33 -12.95 -17.59 -27.55
C LEU A 33 -12.46 -17.94 -28.95
N ASN A 34 -11.21 -18.38 -29.07
CA ASN A 34 -10.64 -18.81 -30.35
C ASN A 34 -11.24 -20.13 -30.81
N THR A 35 -11.56 -21.05 -29.89
CA THR A 35 -12.32 -22.26 -30.24
C THR A 35 -13.76 -21.91 -30.64
N LEU A 36 -14.40 -20.98 -29.93
CA LEU A 36 -15.75 -20.54 -30.26
C LEU A 36 -15.84 -19.85 -31.64
N SER A 37 -14.83 -19.09 -32.04
CA SER A 37 -14.81 -18.46 -33.37
C SER A 37 -14.70 -19.47 -34.52
N THR A 38 -14.27 -20.71 -34.23
CA THR A 38 -14.32 -21.84 -35.18
C THR A 38 -15.66 -22.58 -35.18
N GLY A 39 -16.64 -22.16 -34.36
CA GLY A 39 -17.95 -22.78 -34.23
C GLY A 39 -17.99 -24.00 -33.30
N ILE A 40 -16.89 -24.32 -32.61
CA ILE A 40 -16.78 -25.47 -31.71
C ILE A 40 -16.80 -25.00 -30.25
N ILE A 41 -17.65 -25.61 -29.43
CA ILE A 41 -17.65 -25.41 -27.98
C ILE A 41 -16.76 -26.45 -27.33
N ASP A 42 -15.56 -26.05 -26.94
CA ASP A 42 -14.67 -26.93 -26.14
C ASP A 42 -15.00 -26.82 -24.65
N ASN A 43 -15.87 -27.72 -24.19
CA ASN A 43 -16.26 -27.82 -22.79
C ASN A 43 -15.07 -28.09 -21.86
N THR A 44 -13.95 -28.64 -22.36
CA THR A 44 -12.77 -28.92 -21.52
C THR A 44 -12.07 -27.64 -21.08
N ILE A 45 -11.99 -26.62 -21.95
CA ILE A 45 -11.40 -25.32 -21.62
C ILE A 45 -12.29 -24.58 -20.62
N LEU A 46 -13.61 -24.61 -20.83
CA LEU A 46 -14.57 -23.99 -19.92
C LEU A 46 -14.51 -24.62 -18.52
N MET A 47 -14.46 -25.95 -18.45
CA MET A 47 -14.30 -26.67 -17.18
C MET A 47 -12.97 -26.35 -16.49
N LYS A 48 -11.88 -26.16 -17.23
CA LYS A 48 -10.58 -25.72 -16.65
C LYS A 48 -10.68 -24.33 -16.04
N ILE A 49 -11.31 -23.37 -16.71
CA ILE A 49 -11.54 -22.02 -16.18
C ILE A 49 -12.35 -22.09 -14.88
N PHE A 50 -13.46 -22.84 -14.90
CA PHE A 50 -14.34 -22.97 -13.74
C PHE A 50 -13.64 -23.66 -12.56
N ALA A 51 -12.90 -24.74 -12.81
CA ALA A 51 -12.12 -25.43 -11.80
C ALA A 51 -11.04 -24.52 -11.19
N ILE A 52 -10.36 -23.71 -12.00
CA ILE A 52 -9.39 -22.72 -11.51
C ILE A 52 -10.10 -21.69 -10.60
N ILE A 53 -11.21 -21.11 -11.03
CA ILE A 53 -11.93 -20.09 -10.26
C ILE A 53 -12.36 -20.64 -8.90
N ILE A 54 -12.99 -21.82 -8.87
CA ILE A 54 -13.44 -22.45 -7.63
C ILE A 54 -12.24 -22.79 -6.73
N SER A 55 -11.20 -23.41 -7.29
CA SER A 55 -10.02 -23.81 -6.52
C SER A 55 -9.33 -22.59 -5.91
N VAL A 56 -9.14 -21.52 -6.69
CA VAL A 56 -8.57 -20.27 -6.18
C VAL A 56 -9.44 -19.70 -5.07
N LEU A 57 -10.75 -19.63 -5.27
CA LEU A 57 -11.66 -19.04 -4.28
C LEU A 57 -11.62 -19.81 -2.95
N ILE A 58 -11.68 -21.13 -3.00
CA ILE A 58 -11.63 -21.99 -1.80
C ILE A 58 -10.27 -21.86 -1.10
N ILE A 59 -9.17 -22.04 -1.84
CA ILE A 59 -7.83 -22.04 -1.25
C ILE A 59 -7.49 -20.65 -0.73
N LYS A 60 -7.85 -19.57 -1.42
CA LYS A 60 -7.62 -18.19 -0.97
C LYS A 60 -8.31 -17.91 0.37
N ASN A 61 -9.55 -18.39 0.55
CA ASN A 61 -10.26 -18.26 1.82
C ASN A 61 -9.56 -19.03 2.96
N ILE A 62 -9.13 -20.27 2.66
CA ILE A 62 -8.38 -21.09 3.63
C ILE A 62 -7.06 -20.40 4.03
N VAL A 63 -6.28 -19.93 3.05
CA VAL A 63 -5.02 -19.22 3.26
C VAL A 63 -5.25 -17.97 4.11
N SER A 64 -6.27 -17.17 3.79
CA SER A 64 -6.62 -15.97 4.56
C SER A 64 -6.95 -16.28 6.01
N MET A 65 -7.77 -17.32 6.27
CA MET A 65 -8.10 -17.76 7.63
C MET A 65 -6.84 -18.18 8.42
N PHE A 66 -5.97 -18.99 7.82
CA PHE A 66 -4.75 -19.44 8.48
C PHE A 66 -3.75 -18.31 8.71
N LEU A 67 -3.53 -17.44 7.73
CA LEU A 67 -2.68 -16.26 7.90
C LEU A 67 -3.22 -15.37 9.02
N GLY A 68 -4.52 -15.10 9.04
CA GLY A 68 -5.18 -14.32 10.09
C GLY A 68 -5.05 -14.91 11.50
N TYR A 69 -5.03 -16.23 11.62
CA TYR A 69 -4.78 -16.90 12.91
C TYR A 69 -3.31 -16.83 13.33
N TYR A 70 -2.39 -17.23 12.44
CA TYR A 70 -0.97 -17.34 12.78
C TYR A 70 -0.28 -15.99 12.98
N SER A 71 -0.76 -14.96 12.31
CA SER A 71 -0.38 -13.57 12.53
C SER A 71 -0.76 -13.07 13.93
N LYS A 72 -2.02 -13.25 14.36
CA LYS A 72 -2.46 -12.90 15.72
C LYS A 72 -1.64 -13.65 16.77
N LYS A 73 -1.36 -14.93 16.53
CA LYS A 73 -0.50 -15.75 17.39
C LYS A 73 0.95 -15.24 17.44
N LEU A 74 1.47 -14.74 16.32
CA LEU A 74 2.79 -14.09 16.28
C LEU A 74 2.80 -12.80 17.10
N SER A 75 1.73 -11.99 16.99
CA SER A 75 1.58 -10.72 17.72
C SER A 75 1.64 -10.95 19.21
N TYR A 76 0.81 -11.88 19.66
CA TYR A 76 0.77 -12.32 21.04
C TYR A 76 2.16 -12.77 21.54
N SER A 77 2.86 -13.61 20.76
CA SER A 77 4.19 -14.10 21.15
C SER A 77 5.25 -12.99 21.23
N ILE A 78 5.15 -11.96 20.38
CA ILE A 78 6.03 -10.80 20.42
C ILE A 78 5.73 -9.94 21.66
N THR A 79 4.46 -9.67 21.94
CA THR A 79 4.00 -8.93 23.12
C THR A 79 4.42 -9.62 24.41
N GLU A 80 4.16 -10.92 24.53
CA GLU A 80 4.53 -11.75 25.69
C GLU A 80 6.03 -11.67 25.98
N LYS A 81 6.86 -11.82 24.93
CA LYS A 81 8.32 -11.72 25.05
C LYS A 81 8.76 -10.31 25.45
N GLY A 82 8.09 -9.27 24.95
CA GLY A 82 8.36 -7.89 25.32
C GLY A 82 8.03 -7.59 26.77
N ILE A 83 6.89 -8.09 27.27
CA ILE A 83 6.52 -7.97 28.69
C ILE A 83 7.56 -8.67 29.56
N TYR A 84 7.96 -9.90 29.20
CA TYR A 84 8.98 -10.64 29.95
C TYR A 84 10.31 -9.87 30.05
N ASN A 85 10.76 -9.24 28.95
CA ASN A 85 11.97 -8.44 28.99
C ASN A 85 11.81 -7.16 29.81
N LEU A 86 10.66 -6.51 29.74
CA LEU A 86 10.36 -5.30 30.48
C LEU A 86 10.41 -5.52 31.99
N LEU A 87 9.92 -6.67 32.46
CA LEU A 87 10.05 -7.08 33.87
C LEU A 87 11.50 -7.30 34.32
N ASN A 88 12.44 -7.44 33.38
CA ASN A 88 13.85 -7.62 33.64
C ASN A 88 14.69 -6.34 33.42
N PHE A 89 14.04 -5.20 33.15
CA PHE A 89 14.73 -3.91 33.03
C PHE A 89 15.24 -3.44 34.40
N ASP A 90 16.41 -2.80 34.41
CA ASP A 90 16.85 -2.08 35.60
C ASP A 90 16.07 -0.76 35.76
N TYR A 91 16.11 -0.17 36.96
CA TYR A 91 15.40 1.07 37.25
C TYR A 91 15.82 2.22 36.32
N MET A 92 17.10 2.28 35.94
CA MET A 92 17.65 3.36 35.10
C MET A 92 17.16 3.26 33.65
N GLU A 93 16.85 2.05 33.20
CA GLU A 93 16.30 1.78 31.88
C GLU A 93 14.79 1.96 31.86
N PHE A 94 14.10 1.48 32.90
CA PHE A 94 12.65 1.65 33.03
C PHE A 94 12.26 3.13 33.07
N ARG A 95 12.92 3.96 33.90
CA ARG A 95 12.62 5.39 34.06
C ARG A 95 12.80 6.26 32.81
N LYS A 96 13.39 5.74 31.73
CA LYS A 96 13.56 6.49 30.47
C LYS A 96 12.22 6.83 29.83
N ASN A 97 11.19 6.01 30.06
CA ASN A 97 9.83 6.24 29.58
C ASN A 97 8.81 5.91 30.68
N ASN A 98 7.54 6.30 30.49
CA ASN A 98 6.47 5.96 31.42
C ASN A 98 5.85 4.59 31.13
N GLU A 99 5.10 4.05 32.09
CA GLU A 99 4.47 2.73 32.01
C GLU A 99 3.49 2.63 30.83
N THR A 100 2.72 3.69 30.60
CA THR A 100 1.77 3.81 29.50
C THR A 100 2.47 3.68 28.14
N TYR A 101 3.64 4.29 27.98
CA TYR A 101 4.43 4.18 26.75
C TYR A 101 4.82 2.75 26.47
N TYR A 102 5.26 2.01 27.48
CA TYR A 102 5.63 0.61 27.30
C TYR A 102 4.43 -0.29 27.03
N ALA A 103 3.32 -0.10 27.75
CA ALA A 103 2.09 -0.86 27.55
C ALA A 103 1.53 -0.65 26.13
N GLU A 104 1.40 0.61 25.69
CA GLU A 104 0.91 0.95 24.35
C GLU A 104 1.88 0.48 23.25
N SER A 105 3.20 0.57 23.51
CA SER A 105 4.21 0.10 22.56
C SER A 105 4.13 -1.41 22.35
N LEU A 106 3.99 -2.19 23.43
CA LEU A 106 3.93 -3.65 23.37
C LEU A 106 2.59 -4.18 22.84
N LEU A 107 1.52 -3.39 22.87
CA LEU A 107 0.23 -3.74 22.29
C LEU A 107 0.13 -3.33 20.82
N ARG A 108 0.43 -2.07 20.49
CA ARG A 108 0.18 -1.52 19.14
C ARG A 108 1.28 -1.84 18.14
N LEU A 109 2.55 -1.79 18.53
CA LEU A 109 3.66 -1.95 17.58
C LEU A 109 3.75 -3.38 17.02
N PRO A 110 3.56 -4.46 17.80
CA PRO A 110 3.50 -5.82 17.24
C PRO A 110 2.36 -5.97 16.25
N GLN A 111 1.19 -5.37 16.55
CA GLN A 111 0.06 -5.39 15.64
C GLN A 111 0.36 -4.67 14.33
N GLN A 112 1.00 -3.48 14.35
CA GLN A 112 1.41 -2.76 13.15
C GLN A 112 2.42 -3.55 12.28
N ILE A 113 3.38 -4.22 12.92
CA ILE A 113 4.35 -5.09 12.22
C ILE A 113 3.63 -6.26 11.54
N ILE A 114 2.56 -6.75 12.15
CA ILE A 114 1.83 -7.94 11.71
C ILE A 114 0.70 -7.61 10.75
N GLU A 115 0.13 -6.41 10.81
CA GLU A 115 -0.77 -5.90 9.79
C GLU A 115 -0.08 -5.88 8.43
N VAL A 116 1.22 -5.57 8.37
CA VAL A 116 2.00 -5.85 7.16
C VAL A 116 1.92 -7.30 6.75
N LEU A 117 2.15 -8.26 7.64
CA LEU A 117 2.07 -9.68 7.28
C LEU A 117 0.65 -10.13 6.86
N ASN A 118 -0.41 -9.53 7.39
CA ASN A 118 -1.80 -9.93 7.15
C ASN A 118 -2.50 -9.25 5.98
N SER A 119 -2.39 -7.92 5.88
CA SER A 119 -3.19 -7.10 4.95
C SER A 119 -2.37 -6.49 3.82
N SER A 120 -1.03 -6.56 3.89
CA SER A 120 -0.19 -5.78 2.96
C SER A 120 1.24 -6.30 2.78
N GLY A 121 1.51 -7.59 3.02
CA GLY A 121 2.87 -8.17 3.08
C GLY A 121 2.92 -9.53 2.42
N VAL A 122 2.06 -10.45 2.85
CA VAL A 122 1.84 -11.71 2.11
C VAL A 122 1.03 -11.45 0.85
N GLU A 123 0.00 -10.61 0.93
CA GLU A 123 -0.69 -10.12 -0.27
C GLU A 123 0.21 -9.28 -1.15
N SER A 124 1.16 -8.54 -0.59
CA SER A 124 1.91 -7.58 -1.39
C SER A 124 3.14 -8.15 -2.08
N ILE A 125 3.81 -9.15 -1.48
CA ILE A 125 4.74 -10.03 -2.23
C ILE A 125 3.95 -10.79 -3.32
N ALA A 126 2.79 -11.35 -2.98
CA ALA A 126 1.95 -12.03 -3.97
C ALA A 126 1.50 -11.09 -5.09
N VAL A 127 1.25 -9.81 -4.82
CA VAL A 127 0.92 -8.78 -5.82
C VAL A 127 2.09 -8.48 -6.73
N VAL A 128 3.33 -8.42 -6.22
CA VAL A 128 4.53 -8.29 -7.07
C VAL A 128 4.68 -9.49 -7.99
N PHE A 129 4.52 -10.71 -7.47
CA PHE A 129 4.54 -11.92 -8.31
C PHE A 129 3.38 -11.96 -9.30
N LYS A 130 2.18 -11.53 -8.90
CA LYS A 130 1.04 -11.38 -9.79
C LYS A 130 1.38 -10.46 -10.95
N LEU A 131 1.95 -9.28 -10.68
CA LEU A 131 2.38 -8.34 -11.71
C LEU A 131 3.37 -9.00 -12.68
N ILE A 132 4.36 -9.74 -12.16
CA ILE A 132 5.32 -10.50 -12.97
C ILE A 132 4.61 -11.54 -13.85
N PHE A 133 3.69 -12.33 -13.29
CA PHE A 133 2.95 -13.34 -14.06
C PHE A 133 2.10 -12.69 -15.15
N LEU A 134 1.38 -11.61 -14.86
CA LEU A 134 0.61 -10.88 -15.87
C LEU A 134 1.50 -10.40 -17.01
N ILE A 135 2.68 -9.82 -16.71
CA ILE A 135 3.65 -9.42 -17.75
C ILE A 135 4.10 -10.62 -18.58
N ILE A 136 4.46 -11.75 -17.94
CA ILE A 136 4.85 -12.98 -18.66
C ILE A 136 3.74 -13.43 -19.63
N PHE A 137 2.48 -13.42 -19.20
CA PHE A 137 1.36 -13.80 -20.08
C PHE A 137 1.09 -12.78 -21.18
N ILE A 138 1.29 -11.48 -20.93
CA ILE A 138 1.23 -10.46 -21.98
C ILE A 138 2.31 -10.75 -23.04
N PHE A 139 3.56 -11.01 -22.64
CA PHE A 139 4.64 -11.37 -23.57
C PHE A 139 4.34 -12.64 -24.38
N LYS A 140 3.64 -13.61 -23.79
CA LYS A 140 3.18 -14.81 -24.50
C LYS A 140 2.10 -14.51 -25.56
N ILE A 141 1.36 -13.40 -25.44
CA ILE A 141 0.34 -13.01 -26.41
C ILE A 141 0.92 -12.03 -27.45
N ASP A 142 1.59 -10.97 -27.01
CA ASP A 142 2.22 -9.96 -27.88
C ASP A 142 3.41 -9.30 -27.18
N ILE A 143 4.60 -9.45 -27.79
CA ILE A 143 5.87 -8.91 -27.25
C ILE A 143 5.82 -7.39 -27.16
N ASN A 144 5.23 -6.71 -28.14
CA ASN A 144 5.17 -5.25 -28.19
C ASN A 144 4.32 -4.68 -27.05
N THR A 145 3.17 -5.31 -26.78
CA THR A 145 2.34 -4.96 -25.61
C THR A 145 3.07 -5.25 -24.30
N GLY A 146 3.87 -6.33 -24.23
CA GLY A 146 4.72 -6.64 -23.08
C GLY A 146 5.74 -5.53 -22.78
N ILE A 147 6.46 -5.06 -23.81
CA ILE A 147 7.42 -3.96 -23.69
C ILE A 147 6.72 -2.66 -23.27
N ALA A 148 5.60 -2.33 -23.91
CA ALA A 148 4.82 -1.13 -23.56
C ALA A 148 4.33 -1.17 -22.10
N THR A 149 3.97 -2.36 -21.60
CA THR A 149 3.56 -2.55 -20.20
C THR A 149 4.70 -2.30 -19.23
N ILE A 150 5.93 -2.73 -19.56
CA ILE A 150 7.12 -2.42 -18.73
C ILE A 150 7.35 -0.91 -18.67
N PHE A 151 7.31 -0.22 -19.80
CA PHE A 151 7.45 1.25 -19.83
C PHE A 151 6.35 1.94 -19.03
N TYR A 152 5.10 1.49 -19.17
CA TYR A 152 3.98 1.98 -18.36
C TYR A 152 4.28 1.84 -16.86
N ILE A 153 4.71 0.67 -16.40
CA ILE A 153 5.02 0.44 -14.99
C ILE A 153 6.12 1.39 -14.50
N LEU A 154 7.23 1.52 -15.26
CA LEU A 154 8.35 2.39 -14.88
C LEU A 154 7.93 3.86 -14.77
N ILE A 155 7.20 4.35 -15.76
CA ILE A 155 6.73 5.75 -15.80
C ILE A 155 5.73 6.01 -14.69
N SER A 156 4.78 5.09 -14.47
CA SER A 156 3.82 5.18 -13.37
C SER A 156 4.53 5.20 -12.02
N THR A 157 5.45 4.26 -11.74
CA THR A 157 6.20 4.25 -10.47
C THR A 157 7.00 5.54 -10.25
N PHE A 158 7.63 6.07 -11.30
CA PHE A 158 8.38 7.33 -11.20
C PHE A 158 7.47 8.53 -10.90
N ASN A 159 6.31 8.61 -11.55
CA ASN A 159 5.35 9.69 -11.31
C ASN A 159 4.73 9.59 -9.90
N ILE A 160 4.40 8.37 -9.46
CA ILE A 160 3.97 8.08 -8.09
C ILE A 160 4.99 8.62 -7.07
N TYR A 161 6.28 8.36 -7.30
CA TYR A 161 7.34 8.86 -6.44
C TYR A 161 7.40 10.39 -6.38
N ILE A 162 7.32 11.06 -7.54
CA ILE A 162 7.31 12.52 -7.63
C ILE A 162 6.07 13.11 -6.94
N SER A 163 4.89 12.58 -7.22
CA SER A 163 3.61 12.99 -6.62
C SER A 163 3.67 12.94 -5.10
N ASN A 164 4.07 11.79 -4.55
CA ASN A 164 4.22 11.64 -3.11
C ASN A 164 5.23 12.63 -2.53
N ASN A 165 6.43 12.73 -3.13
CA ASN A 165 7.46 13.63 -2.61
C ASN A 165 7.04 15.11 -2.68
N TYR A 166 6.34 15.50 -3.74
CA TYR A 166 5.79 16.85 -3.87
C TYR A 166 4.71 17.10 -2.82
N PHE A 167 3.75 16.18 -2.67
CA PHE A 167 2.67 16.31 -1.71
C PHE A 167 3.21 16.42 -0.27
N TYR A 168 4.08 15.49 0.15
CA TYR A 168 4.67 15.51 1.50
C TYR A 168 5.39 16.83 1.80
N ASN A 169 6.26 17.30 0.91
CA ASN A 169 7.06 18.51 1.14
C ASN A 169 6.22 19.81 1.22
N ASN A 170 5.03 19.82 0.62
CA ASN A 170 4.18 21.00 0.59
C ASN A 170 3.02 20.92 1.59
N TYR A 171 2.56 19.71 1.92
CA TYR A 171 1.53 19.47 2.91
C TYR A 171 1.96 19.94 4.30
N ASP A 172 3.20 19.64 4.72
CA ASP A 172 3.73 20.11 6.01
C ASP A 172 3.72 21.64 6.10
N LYS A 173 4.13 22.32 5.02
CA LYS A 173 4.08 23.79 4.93
C LYS A 173 2.65 24.33 4.95
N GLN A 174 1.71 23.63 4.33
CA GLN A 174 0.30 24.00 4.33
C GLN A 174 -0.28 23.91 5.74
N VAL A 175 0.03 22.83 6.47
CA VAL A 175 -0.35 22.65 7.87
C VAL A 175 0.27 23.74 8.74
N GLU A 176 1.55 24.06 8.57
CA GLU A 176 2.22 25.12 9.32
C GLU A 176 1.59 26.50 9.11
N ILE A 177 1.25 26.87 7.87
CA ILE A 177 0.57 28.14 7.56
C ILE A 177 -0.82 28.16 8.22
N ASN A 178 -1.56 27.06 8.18
CA ASN A 178 -2.88 26.97 8.80
C ASN A 178 -2.80 27.11 10.33
N LEU A 179 -1.84 26.44 10.97
CA LEU A 179 -1.63 26.54 12.42
C LEU A 179 -1.28 27.98 12.84
N LYS A 180 -0.44 28.68 12.06
CA LYS A 180 -0.14 30.10 12.31
C LYS A 180 -1.38 30.99 12.19
N ASN A 181 -2.26 30.71 11.22
CA ASN A 181 -3.52 31.45 11.06
C ASN A 181 -4.47 31.22 12.24
N ILE A 182 -4.58 29.97 12.71
CA ILE A 182 -5.38 29.60 13.88
C ILE A 182 -4.86 30.31 15.13
N SER A 183 -3.54 30.27 15.37
CA SER A 183 -2.91 30.95 16.51
C SER A 183 -3.21 32.45 16.51
N ASP A 184 -3.01 33.12 15.38
CA ASP A 184 -3.23 34.58 15.27
C ASP A 184 -4.69 34.97 15.47
N THR A 185 -5.61 34.11 15.01
CA THR A 185 -7.05 34.30 15.22
C THR A 185 -7.43 34.11 16.69
N SER A 186 -6.78 33.16 17.38
CA SER A 186 -6.94 33.00 18.83
C SER A 186 -6.52 34.26 19.58
N ASP A 187 -5.35 34.82 19.26
CA ASP A 187 -4.85 36.06 19.87
C ASP A 187 -5.80 37.25 19.61
N GLN A 188 -6.39 37.33 18.41
CA GLN A 188 -7.37 38.36 18.06
C GLN A 188 -8.68 38.22 18.86
N LEU A 189 -9.14 36.99 19.10
CA LEU A 189 -10.35 36.72 19.87
C LEU A 189 -10.13 37.01 21.36
N GLU A 190 -8.96 36.69 21.91
CA GLU A 190 -8.60 37.02 23.29
C GLU A 190 -8.46 38.54 23.49
N GLY A 191 -7.81 39.23 22.53
CA GLY A 191 -7.59 40.68 22.55
C GLY A 191 -8.76 41.54 22.03
N LEU A 192 -9.97 40.97 21.90
CA LEU A 192 -11.12 41.63 21.28
C LEU A 192 -11.46 42.97 21.94
N LYS A 193 -11.31 43.07 23.26
CA LYS A 193 -11.59 44.28 24.03
C LYS A 193 -10.57 45.38 23.73
N GLU A 194 -9.27 45.07 23.69
CA GLU A 194 -8.25 46.06 23.30
C GLU A 194 -8.43 46.50 21.85
N ILE A 195 -8.67 45.55 20.92
CA ILE A 195 -8.88 45.87 19.50
C ILE A 195 -10.06 46.83 19.31
N HIS A 196 -11.15 46.63 20.07
CA HIS A 196 -12.30 47.51 20.04
C HIS A 196 -12.01 48.88 20.66
N PHE A 197 -11.32 48.89 21.81
CA PHE A 197 -10.92 50.11 22.52
C PHE A 197 -10.03 51.02 21.65
N PHE A 198 -9.06 50.43 20.93
CA PHE A 198 -8.17 51.13 20.01
C PHE A 198 -8.77 51.35 18.60
N LYS A 199 -10.03 50.97 18.37
CA LYS A 199 -10.74 51.09 17.07
C LYS A 199 -9.99 50.44 15.89
N ASN A 200 -9.22 49.37 16.15
CA ASN A 200 -8.37 48.70 15.16
C ASN A 200 -9.04 47.52 14.42
N VAL A 201 -10.35 47.29 14.64
CA VAL A 201 -11.12 46.17 14.05
C VAL A 201 -10.90 46.04 12.54
N LYS A 202 -10.94 47.15 11.78
CA LYS A 202 -10.75 47.11 10.32
C LYS A 202 -9.35 46.63 9.91
N ASN A 203 -8.32 46.99 10.68
CA ASN A 203 -6.94 46.57 10.41
C ASN A 203 -6.75 45.07 10.70
N GLU A 204 -7.33 44.57 11.80
CA GLU A 204 -7.27 43.15 12.15
C GLU A 204 -8.04 42.27 11.16
N ILE A 205 -9.22 42.71 10.69
CA ILE A 205 -9.97 42.03 9.62
C ILE A 205 -9.13 41.99 8.32
N LYS A 206 -8.47 43.09 7.96
CA LYS A 206 -7.61 43.14 6.77
C LYS A 206 -6.44 42.16 6.90
N ARG A 207 -5.77 42.14 8.06
CA ARG A 207 -4.66 41.23 8.37
C ARG A 207 -5.09 39.76 8.29
N PHE A 208 -6.27 39.44 8.83
CA PHE A 208 -6.85 38.10 8.74
C PHE A 208 -7.10 37.69 7.28
N ASN A 209 -7.74 38.57 6.50
CA ASN A 209 -8.04 38.29 5.09
C ASN A 209 -6.77 38.06 4.27
N GLU A 210 -5.74 38.89 4.43
CA GLU A 210 -4.46 38.73 3.71
C GLU A 210 -3.79 37.38 4.02
N ARG A 211 -3.82 36.94 5.29
CA ARG A 211 -3.26 35.64 5.69
C ARG A 211 -4.10 34.46 5.21
N ASN A 212 -5.42 34.59 5.25
CA ASN A 212 -6.34 33.58 4.75
C ASN A 212 -6.21 33.42 3.22
N ASP A 213 -6.07 34.52 2.48
CA ASP A 213 -5.83 34.50 1.03
C ASP A 213 -4.48 33.86 0.69
N LYS A 214 -3.43 34.13 1.48
CA LYS A 214 -2.14 33.46 1.33
C LYS A 214 -2.25 31.94 1.53
N TYR A 215 -2.98 31.50 2.56
CA TYR A 215 -3.24 30.07 2.78
C TYR A 215 -4.05 29.46 1.64
N LYS A 216 -5.13 30.12 1.22
CA LYS A 216 -6.00 29.69 0.13
C LYS A 216 -5.22 29.52 -1.18
N ASN A 217 -4.41 30.51 -1.56
CA ASN A 217 -3.61 30.46 -2.78
C ASN A 217 -2.56 29.34 -2.73
N PHE A 218 -1.95 29.12 -1.56
CA PHE A 218 -1.00 28.03 -1.37
C PHE A 218 -1.67 26.64 -1.45
N SER A 219 -2.82 26.48 -0.78
CA SER A 219 -3.64 25.27 -0.81
C SER A 219 -4.13 24.94 -2.22
N ILE A 220 -4.64 25.93 -2.96
CA ILE A 220 -5.07 25.78 -4.36
C ILE A 220 -3.91 25.29 -5.22
N LYS A 221 -2.72 25.90 -5.07
CA LYS A 221 -1.54 25.50 -5.86
C LYS A 221 -1.14 24.04 -5.61
N ILE A 222 -1.14 23.60 -4.35
CA ILE A 222 -0.81 22.22 -3.98
C ILE A 222 -1.84 21.26 -4.57
N ASN A 223 -3.13 21.53 -4.34
CA ASN A 223 -4.21 20.65 -4.78
C ASN A 223 -4.29 20.55 -6.31
N ILE A 224 -4.04 21.64 -7.04
CA ILE A 224 -3.97 21.61 -8.51
C ILE A 224 -2.81 20.72 -8.96
N MET A 225 -1.63 20.88 -8.37
CA MET A 225 -0.47 20.07 -8.76
C MET A 225 -0.67 18.59 -8.40
N ASP A 226 -1.22 18.30 -7.23
CA ASP A 226 -1.55 16.94 -6.80
C ASP A 226 -2.59 16.30 -7.72
N TRP A 227 -3.62 17.06 -8.12
CA TRP A 227 -4.60 16.61 -9.09
C TRP A 227 -3.98 16.35 -10.46
N ILE A 228 -3.10 17.23 -10.97
CA ILE A 228 -2.40 17.03 -12.25
C ILE A 228 -1.56 15.75 -12.20
N LEU A 229 -0.79 15.55 -11.12
CA LEU A 229 0.07 14.37 -10.98
C LEU A 229 -0.76 13.09 -10.85
N SER A 230 -1.83 13.12 -10.04
CA SER A 230 -2.77 12.00 -9.89
C SER A 230 -3.48 11.67 -11.20
N PHE A 231 -4.01 12.66 -11.92
CA PHE A 231 -4.64 12.52 -13.24
C PHE A 231 -3.69 11.91 -14.27
N THR A 232 -2.42 12.33 -14.25
CA THR A 232 -1.40 11.80 -15.17
C THR A 232 -1.20 10.29 -14.95
N ILE A 233 -1.27 9.82 -13.71
CA ILE A 233 -1.09 8.41 -13.32
C ILE A 233 -2.36 7.59 -13.58
N SER A 234 -3.49 8.04 -13.03
CA SER A 234 -4.75 7.27 -13.01
C SER A 234 -5.40 7.21 -14.38
N ASP A 235 -5.31 8.29 -15.15
CA ASP A 235 -6.11 8.47 -16.35
C ASP A 235 -5.21 8.48 -17.58
N PHE A 236 -4.24 9.40 -17.67
CA PHE A 236 -3.49 9.58 -18.93
C PHE A 236 -2.68 8.33 -19.32
N PHE A 237 -1.81 7.83 -18.43
CA PHE A 237 -0.99 6.64 -18.74
C PHE A 237 -1.83 5.37 -18.84
N GLN A 238 -2.86 5.24 -18.01
CA GLN A 238 -3.79 4.12 -18.06
C GLN A 238 -4.58 4.07 -19.38
N PHE A 239 -5.15 5.18 -19.83
CA PHE A 239 -5.84 5.24 -21.11
C PHE A 239 -4.88 4.99 -22.27
N SER A 240 -3.66 5.53 -22.20
CA SER A 240 -2.64 5.29 -23.23
C SER A 240 -2.32 3.81 -23.40
N ILE A 241 -2.09 3.08 -22.29
CA ILE A 241 -1.79 1.64 -22.37
C ILE A 241 -3.03 0.82 -22.78
N TYR A 242 -4.23 1.23 -22.40
CA TYR A 242 -5.47 0.59 -22.88
C TYR A 242 -5.65 0.75 -24.38
N ILE A 243 -5.57 1.97 -24.91
CA ILE A 243 -5.71 2.25 -26.35
C ILE A 243 -4.65 1.47 -27.13
N TYR A 244 -3.40 1.48 -26.65
CA TYR A 244 -2.33 0.71 -27.26
C TYR A 244 -2.62 -0.80 -27.27
N SER A 245 -3.10 -1.36 -26.15
CA SER A 245 -3.46 -2.79 -26.05
C SER A 245 -4.60 -3.19 -26.99
N ILE A 246 -5.60 -2.33 -27.16
CA ILE A 246 -6.73 -2.54 -28.08
C ILE A 246 -6.22 -2.49 -29.52
N TYR A 247 -5.43 -1.48 -29.87
CA TYR A 247 -4.80 -1.36 -31.18
C TYR A 247 -3.98 -2.61 -31.54
N ARG A 248 -3.15 -3.08 -30.62
CA ARG A 248 -2.37 -4.32 -30.79
C ARG A 248 -3.28 -5.55 -30.92
N GLY A 249 -4.30 -5.67 -30.09
CA GLY A 249 -5.29 -6.75 -30.17
C GLY A 249 -6.00 -6.80 -31.52
N LEU A 250 -6.35 -5.64 -32.10
CA LEU A 250 -6.96 -5.56 -33.43
C LEU A 250 -5.99 -6.00 -34.53
N ILE A 251 -4.70 -5.66 -34.43
CA ILE A 251 -3.67 -6.09 -35.39
C ILE A 251 -3.50 -7.61 -35.40
N LEU A 252 -3.61 -8.26 -34.24
CA LEU A 252 -3.50 -9.72 -34.13
C LEU A 252 -4.66 -10.45 -34.82
N LYS A 253 -5.75 -9.74 -35.16
CA LYS A 253 -6.96 -10.29 -35.80
C LYS A 253 -7.56 -11.48 -35.05
N ASP A 254 -7.35 -11.50 -33.73
CA ASP A 254 -7.75 -12.59 -32.86
C ASP A 254 -8.54 -12.04 -31.68
N ILE A 255 -9.85 -12.34 -31.65
CA ILE A 255 -10.77 -11.80 -30.64
C ILE A 255 -10.41 -12.26 -29.22
N GLY A 256 -9.88 -13.49 -29.07
CA GLY A 256 -9.42 -13.98 -27.79
C GLY A 256 -8.17 -13.24 -27.31
N SER A 257 -7.21 -12.95 -28.22
CA SER A 257 -6.04 -12.14 -27.89
C SER A 257 -6.41 -10.71 -27.49
N LEU A 258 -7.35 -10.08 -28.20
CA LEU A 258 -7.84 -8.74 -27.84
C LEU A 258 -8.43 -8.71 -26.42
N LEU A 259 -9.33 -9.64 -26.09
CA LEU A 259 -9.95 -9.69 -24.77
C LEU A 259 -8.95 -10.05 -23.67
N ALA A 260 -8.04 -11.00 -23.92
CA ALA A 260 -7.02 -11.35 -22.93
C ALA A 260 -6.07 -10.19 -22.66
N LEU A 261 -5.59 -9.48 -23.70
CA LEU A 261 -4.75 -8.29 -23.53
C LEU A 261 -5.46 -7.21 -22.71
N TYR A 262 -6.73 -6.93 -23.01
CA TYR A 262 -7.52 -5.98 -22.22
C TYR A 262 -7.62 -6.39 -20.73
N MET A 263 -7.94 -7.66 -20.46
CA MET A 263 -8.02 -8.18 -19.09
C MET A 263 -6.68 -8.10 -18.35
N TYR A 264 -5.58 -8.44 -19.03
CA TYR A 264 -4.24 -8.36 -18.45
C TYR A 264 -3.84 -6.93 -18.12
N ILE A 265 -4.00 -6.00 -19.07
CA ILE A 265 -3.67 -4.59 -18.85
C ILE A 265 -4.56 -3.98 -17.77
N LYS A 266 -5.86 -4.30 -17.72
CA LYS A 266 -6.76 -3.86 -16.65
C LYS A 266 -6.29 -4.34 -15.27
N ASN A 267 -5.79 -5.56 -15.17
CA ASN A 267 -5.25 -6.07 -13.91
C ASN A 267 -3.93 -5.40 -13.54
N VAL A 268 -3.05 -5.12 -14.51
CA VAL A 268 -1.79 -4.40 -14.28
C VAL A 268 -2.06 -2.98 -13.77
N THR A 269 -2.94 -2.23 -14.44
CA THR A 269 -3.30 -0.85 -14.05
C THR A 269 -3.93 -0.80 -12.66
N ASN A 270 -4.83 -1.74 -12.34
CA ASN A 270 -5.42 -1.85 -11.00
C ASN A 270 -4.37 -2.10 -9.90
N ILE A 271 -3.38 -2.97 -10.16
CA ILE A 271 -2.28 -3.23 -9.21
C ILE A 271 -1.45 -1.96 -8.98
N MET A 272 -1.12 -1.24 -10.07
CA MET A 272 -0.34 -0.01 -10.00
C MET A 272 -1.04 1.08 -9.18
N ASN A 273 -2.34 1.29 -9.42
CA ASN A 273 -3.09 2.38 -8.79
C ASN A 273 -3.46 2.09 -7.32
N ASN A 274 -3.88 0.86 -7.00
CA ASN A 274 -4.49 0.57 -5.70
C ASN A 274 -3.58 -0.21 -4.73
N SER A 275 -2.73 -1.09 -5.24
CA SER A 275 -2.06 -2.09 -4.38
C SER A 275 -0.63 -1.70 -4.00
N LEU A 276 0.15 -1.15 -4.92
CA LEU A 276 1.55 -0.80 -4.65
C LEU A 276 1.71 0.40 -3.69
N PHE A 277 0.80 1.37 -3.76
CA PHE A 277 0.77 2.52 -2.84
C PHE A 277 0.47 2.11 -1.40
N GLY A 278 -0.59 1.30 -1.20
CA GLY A 278 -0.96 0.79 0.12
C GLY A 278 0.17 -0.03 0.74
N MET A 279 0.81 -0.89 -0.07
CA MET A 279 1.96 -1.69 0.36
C MET A 279 3.11 -0.83 0.88
N TRP A 280 3.48 0.25 0.17
CA TRP A 280 4.61 1.07 0.55
C TRP A 280 4.42 1.75 1.91
N ASN A 281 3.23 2.30 2.14
CA ASN A 281 2.89 2.95 3.42
C ASN A 281 2.90 1.93 4.57
N SER A 282 2.28 0.77 4.39
CA SER A 282 2.25 -0.26 5.43
C SER A 282 3.66 -0.79 5.76
N LEU A 283 4.50 -1.06 4.75
CA LEU A 283 5.90 -1.48 4.96
C LEU A 283 6.70 -0.45 5.76
N ARG A 284 6.54 0.84 5.44
CA ARG A 284 7.19 1.93 6.17
C ARG A 284 6.76 1.93 7.64
N ASP A 285 5.46 1.82 7.91
CA ASP A 285 4.92 1.84 9.27
C ASP A 285 5.42 0.63 10.09
N ALA A 286 5.50 -0.56 9.49
CA ALA A 286 6.07 -1.73 10.13
C ALA A 286 7.58 -1.60 10.40
N LEU A 287 8.36 -0.99 9.50
CA LEU A 287 9.78 -0.76 9.73
C LEU A 287 10.01 0.22 10.89
N ILE A 288 9.21 1.27 10.98
CA ILE A 288 9.25 2.22 12.10
C ILE A 288 8.86 1.52 13.41
N ALA A 289 7.78 0.74 13.40
CA ALA A 289 7.33 -0.02 14.55
C ALA A 289 8.38 -1.05 15.00
N TRP A 290 8.99 -1.77 14.06
CA TRP A 290 10.07 -2.73 14.33
C TRP A 290 11.28 -2.07 14.98
N ASN A 291 11.74 -0.93 14.45
CA ASN A 291 12.88 -0.22 15.02
C ASN A 291 12.64 0.23 16.47
N LYS A 292 11.42 0.68 16.78
CA LYS A 292 11.01 1.02 18.16
C LYS A 292 10.95 -0.22 19.05
N LEU A 293 10.36 -1.31 18.54
CA LEU A 293 10.14 -2.54 19.29
C LEU A 293 11.43 -3.34 19.55
N LYS A 294 12.41 -3.26 18.64
CA LYS A 294 13.69 -3.97 18.74
C LYS A 294 14.42 -3.66 20.05
N ASN A 295 14.35 -2.40 20.49
CA ASN A 295 14.96 -1.94 21.72
C ASN A 295 14.29 -2.52 22.98
N MET A 296 13.04 -2.97 22.88
CA MET A 296 12.26 -3.55 24.00
C MET A 296 12.29 -5.08 24.00
N VAL A 297 12.27 -5.73 22.82
CA VAL A 297 12.10 -7.19 22.68
C VAL A 297 13.42 -7.95 22.51
N PHE A 298 14.50 -7.28 22.10
CA PHE A 298 15.81 -7.92 21.87
C PHE A 298 16.92 -7.39 22.77
N PHE A 299 16.58 -6.59 23.78
CA PHE A 299 17.55 -6.18 24.79
C PHE A 299 18.00 -7.42 25.59
N GLN A 300 19.23 -7.88 25.33
CA GLN A 300 19.89 -8.85 26.20
C GLN A 300 20.52 -8.05 27.34
N ASN A 301 20.04 -8.29 28.55
CA ASN A 301 20.65 -7.77 29.77
C ASN A 301 22.15 -8.11 29.74
N LYS A 302 23.02 -7.11 29.56
CA LYS A 302 24.48 -7.30 29.53
C LYS A 302 24.99 -7.87 30.87
N TRP A 303 24.21 -7.73 31.94
CA TRP A 303 24.54 -8.20 33.28
C TRP A 303 24.36 -9.72 33.46
N VAL A 304 23.37 -10.35 32.80
CA VAL A 304 23.13 -11.81 32.93
C VAL A 304 24.22 -12.65 32.23
N LYS A 305 25.00 -12.07 31.32
CA LYS A 305 26.15 -12.74 30.71
C LYS A 305 27.40 -12.74 31.59
N LYS A 306 27.48 -11.90 32.63
CA LYS A 306 28.64 -11.85 33.53
C LYS A 306 28.58 -12.82 34.70
N GLU A 307 27.43 -13.43 34.98
CA GLU A 307 27.26 -14.39 36.08
C GLU A 307 27.37 -15.86 35.63
N LYS A 308 27.81 -16.11 34.39
CA LYS A 308 28.12 -17.46 33.87
C LYS A 308 29.58 -17.64 33.46
N ILE A 309 30.49 -17.01 34.20
CA ILE A 309 31.93 -17.33 34.20
C ILE A 309 32.34 -17.51 35.65
#